data_AF-A0A9X2PC44-F1
#
_entry.id   AF-A0A9X2PC44-F1
#
_cell.length_a   1.000
_cell.length_b   1.000
_cell.length_c   1.000
_cell.angle_alpha   90.00
_cell.angle_beta   90.00
_cell.angle_gamma   90.00
#
_symmetry.space_group_name_H-M   'P 1'
#
loop_
_entity.id
_entity.type
_entity.pdbx_description
1 polymer ?
#
loop_
_entity_poly.entity_id
_entity_poly.type
_entity_poly.pdbx_seq_one_letter_code
_entity_poly.pdbx_strand_id
1 'polypeptide(L)'
;MPALPPADGFAISYGPITDAGEAVRQEEAAMRAAGACLSPRLALVQPGMPALRLNSAGWLRAPAAAIAGLDDSRAMLAFAGVALRRRAPLFAAPLRAFLDDYVGFVAARVEDARTVLSERLAQAGFDPEGALPHYRDWAFSALLPLPAAHVGWREEAGGPHGFVRCDAAFWTGCELLVVFLEGGSMPTPRERRARERLALLPQVRILHAEREPGRGWTDGALAAALDGFWEGCELPFGLIRPAALRDGHWPR
;
A
#
# COMPACT_ATOMS: atom_id res chain seq x y z
N MET A 1 -10.09 14.26 26.16
CA MET A 1 -10.58 14.95 24.95
C MET A 1 -10.36 14.03 23.77
N PRO A 2 -11.35 13.82 22.87
CA PRO A 2 -11.11 13.06 21.64
C PRO A 2 -10.06 13.78 20.80
N ALA A 3 -9.13 13.04 20.21
CA ALA A 3 -8.12 13.61 19.32
C ALA A 3 -8.81 14.14 18.06
N LEU A 4 -8.51 15.39 17.69
CA LEU A 4 -8.96 15.95 16.42
C LEU A 4 -8.32 15.17 15.27
N PRO A 5 -9.02 14.98 14.13
CA PRO A 5 -8.40 14.40 12.95
C PRO A 5 -7.20 15.27 12.54
N PRO A 6 -6.13 14.67 11.99
CA PRO A 6 -4.96 15.44 11.58
C PRO A 6 -5.36 16.47 10.52
N ALA A 7 -5.10 17.75 10.80
CA ALA A 7 -5.54 18.87 9.98
C ALA A 7 -5.05 18.77 8.52
N ASP A 8 -3.91 18.11 8.29
CA ASP A 8 -3.21 18.05 7.01
C ASP A 8 -3.02 16.62 6.46
N GLY A 9 -3.65 15.61 7.08
CA GLY A 9 -3.45 14.19 6.77
C GLY A 9 -2.18 13.58 7.37
N PHE A 10 -1.64 12.53 6.73
CA PHE A 10 -0.48 11.78 7.19
C PHE A 10 0.70 11.90 6.22
N ALA A 11 1.90 12.03 6.77
CA ALA A 11 3.17 11.89 6.06
C ALA A 11 3.80 10.55 6.46
N ILE A 12 3.80 9.59 5.55
CA ILE A 12 4.24 8.22 5.81
C ILE A 12 5.56 8.00 5.09
N SER A 13 6.66 8.10 5.84
CA SER A 13 7.97 7.71 5.30
C SER A 13 8.11 6.19 5.42
N TYR A 14 8.65 5.51 4.42
CA TYR A 14 8.68 4.04 4.40
C TYR A 14 9.91 3.49 3.68
N GLY A 15 10.25 2.24 3.98
CA GLY A 15 11.46 1.57 3.53
C GLY A 15 12.62 1.67 4.53
N PRO A 16 13.89 1.51 4.09
CA PRO A 16 15.05 1.62 4.98
C PRO A 16 15.34 3.10 5.30
N ILE A 17 14.59 3.67 6.24
CA ILE A 17 14.71 5.07 6.68
C ILE A 17 15.25 5.10 8.11
N THR A 18 16.29 5.90 8.32
CA THR A 18 16.92 6.12 9.62
C THR A 18 16.36 7.34 10.35
N ASP A 19 16.00 8.40 9.61
CA ASP A 19 15.34 9.60 10.13
C ASP A 19 14.12 9.94 9.25
N ALA A 20 12.93 9.63 9.79
CA ALA A 20 11.66 9.90 9.13
C ALA A 20 11.38 11.40 8.97
N GLY A 21 11.79 12.22 9.95
CA GLY A 21 11.60 13.66 9.90
C GLY A 21 12.46 14.30 8.81
N GLU A 22 13.69 13.83 8.63
CA GLU A 22 14.56 14.26 7.54
C GLU A 22 14.00 13.85 6.17
N ALA A 23 13.56 12.59 6.02
CA ALA A 23 12.97 12.11 4.76
C ALA A 23 11.75 12.95 4.36
N VAL A 24 10.87 13.29 5.33
CA VAL A 24 9.72 14.17 5.08
C VAL A 24 10.18 15.57 4.67
N ARG A 25 11.12 16.20 5.40
CA ARG A 25 11.62 17.54 5.07
C ARG A 25 12.24 17.63 3.68
N GLN A 26 12.95 16.58 3.24
CA GLN A 26 13.62 16.55 1.95
C GLN A 26 12.65 16.41 0.77
N GLU A 27 11.58 15.62 0.92
CA GLU A 27 10.71 15.27 -0.22
C GLU A 27 9.37 16.02 -0.23
N GLU A 28 8.83 16.41 0.93
CA GLU A 28 7.46 16.93 1.04
C GLU A 28 7.25 18.19 0.18
N ALA A 29 8.17 19.16 0.24
CA ALA A 29 8.04 20.41 -0.51
C ALA A 29 8.05 20.16 -2.04
N ALA A 30 8.94 19.28 -2.52
CA ALA A 30 9.02 18.92 -3.93
C ALA A 30 7.79 18.14 -4.39
N MET A 31 7.29 17.20 -3.57
CA MET A 31 6.08 16.44 -3.85
C MET A 31 4.85 17.33 -3.93
N ARG A 32 4.66 18.24 -2.96
CA ARG A 32 3.55 19.20 -2.96
C ARG A 32 3.62 20.14 -4.17
N ALA A 33 4.79 20.66 -4.51
CA ALA A 33 4.98 21.49 -5.69
C ALA A 33 4.65 20.76 -7.00
N ALA A 34 4.93 19.45 -7.06
CA ALA A 34 4.61 18.59 -8.21
C ALA A 34 3.17 18.03 -8.18
N GLY A 35 2.37 18.32 -7.14
CA GLY A 35 1.05 17.69 -6.94
C GLY A 35 1.12 16.18 -6.74
N ALA A 36 2.30 15.64 -6.37
CA ALA A 36 2.52 14.22 -6.16
C ALA A 36 2.20 13.83 -4.72
N CYS A 37 1.53 12.70 -4.54
CA CYS A 37 1.22 12.14 -3.22
C CYS A 37 2.06 10.93 -2.84
N LEU A 38 2.84 10.39 -3.77
CA LEU A 38 3.63 9.18 -3.57
C LEU A 38 4.98 9.30 -4.27
N SER A 39 6.04 9.05 -3.51
CA SER A 39 7.40 8.86 -3.98
C SER A 39 7.90 7.48 -3.52
N PRO A 40 9.12 7.04 -3.89
CA PRO A 40 9.66 5.77 -3.44
C PRO A 40 9.93 5.64 -1.94
N ARG A 41 9.88 6.75 -1.18
CA ARG A 41 10.20 6.76 0.25
C ARG A 41 9.18 7.51 1.10
N LEU A 42 8.27 8.26 0.48
CA LEU A 42 7.28 9.08 1.17
C LEU A 42 5.90 8.94 0.51
N ALA A 43 4.87 8.80 1.33
CA ALA A 43 3.48 8.98 0.93
C ALA A 43 2.88 10.14 1.74
N LEU A 44 2.24 11.08 1.05
CA LEU A 44 1.46 12.16 1.64
C LEU A 44 0.00 11.83 1.37
N VAL A 45 -0.75 11.46 2.39
CA VAL A 45 -2.15 11.03 2.26
C VAL A 45 -3.06 11.92 3.07
N GLN A 46 -4.22 12.26 2.51
CA GLN A 46 -5.20 13.15 3.11
C GLN A 46 -6.60 12.58 2.94
N PRO A 47 -7.56 12.95 3.82
CA PRO A 47 -8.96 12.59 3.65
C PRO A 47 -9.46 12.93 2.24
N GLY A 48 -10.17 12.01 1.61
CA GLY A 48 -10.73 12.19 0.27
C GLY A 48 -9.76 11.84 -0.88
N MET A 49 -8.49 11.53 -0.58
CA MET A 49 -7.60 10.95 -1.59
C MET A 49 -7.95 9.49 -1.87
N PRO A 50 -7.78 8.99 -3.10
CA PRO A 50 -8.00 7.58 -3.40
C PRO A 50 -7.01 6.68 -2.66
N ALA A 51 -7.36 5.40 -2.53
CA ALA A 51 -6.50 4.36 -1.99
C ALA A 51 -5.14 4.32 -2.71
N LEU A 52 -4.07 4.06 -1.95
CA LEU A 52 -2.78 3.73 -2.55
C LEU A 52 -2.81 2.25 -2.92
N ARG A 53 -2.54 1.95 -4.19
CA ARG A 53 -2.64 0.61 -4.79
C ARG A 53 -1.30 0.25 -5.43
N LEU A 54 -1.11 -1.03 -5.74
CA LEU A 54 0.11 -1.49 -6.42
C LEU A 54 0.32 -0.77 -7.77
N ASN A 55 -0.75 -0.37 -8.46
CA ASN A 55 -0.69 0.45 -9.68
C ASN A 55 -0.59 1.97 -9.44
N SER A 56 -0.49 2.45 -8.20
CA SER A 56 -0.30 3.88 -7.92
C SER A 56 1.05 4.36 -8.46
N ALA A 57 1.06 5.50 -9.14
CA ALA A 57 2.29 6.07 -9.67
C ALA A 57 3.19 6.60 -8.55
N GLY A 58 4.51 6.48 -8.73
CA GLY A 58 5.51 7.17 -7.90
C GLY A 58 6.21 6.29 -6.86
N TRP A 59 5.61 5.19 -6.40
CA TRP A 59 6.32 4.29 -5.49
C TRP A 59 7.42 3.53 -6.23
N LEU A 60 7.11 2.86 -7.33
CA LEU A 60 8.06 2.03 -8.04
C LEU A 60 8.92 2.86 -9.01
N ARG A 61 10.25 2.81 -8.84
CA ARG A 61 11.23 3.25 -9.86
C ARG A 61 11.81 2.03 -10.54
N ALA A 62 11.24 1.67 -11.68
CA ALA A 62 11.73 0.59 -12.52
C ALA A 62 12.14 1.16 -13.90
N PRO A 63 13.33 0.83 -14.42
CA PRO A 63 13.70 1.18 -15.79
C PRO A 63 12.71 0.57 -16.79
N ALA A 64 12.36 1.29 -17.85
CA ALA A 64 11.41 0.81 -18.86
C ALA A 64 11.80 -0.59 -19.41
N ALA A 65 13.09 -0.84 -19.60
CA ALA A 65 13.60 -2.14 -20.04
C ALA A 65 13.31 -3.30 -19.06
N ALA A 66 13.27 -3.01 -17.74
CA ALA A 66 12.96 -4.03 -16.74
C ALA A 66 11.47 -4.41 -16.74
N ILE A 67 10.59 -3.51 -17.17
CA ILE A 67 9.15 -3.77 -17.30
C ILE A 67 8.82 -4.37 -18.67
N ALA A 68 9.52 -3.94 -19.73
CA ALA A 68 9.26 -4.37 -21.11
C ALA A 68 9.46 -5.87 -21.33
N GLY A 69 10.25 -6.55 -20.49
CA GLY A 69 10.45 -8.00 -20.53
C GLY A 69 9.52 -8.79 -19.60
N LEU A 70 8.47 -8.16 -19.04
CA LEU A 70 7.47 -8.83 -18.21
C LEU A 70 6.22 -9.08 -19.06
N ASP A 71 6.13 -10.31 -19.58
CA ASP A 71 5.15 -10.66 -20.62
C ASP A 71 3.74 -10.95 -20.08
N ASP A 72 3.58 -11.12 -18.76
CA ASP A 72 2.28 -11.40 -18.15
C ASP A 72 2.10 -10.79 -16.74
N SER A 73 0.85 -10.76 -16.27
CA SER A 73 0.47 -10.21 -14.96
C SER A 73 1.15 -10.94 -13.79
N ARG A 74 1.50 -12.22 -13.92
CA ARG A 74 2.15 -13.00 -12.85
C ARG A 74 3.60 -12.60 -12.70
N ALA A 75 4.34 -12.46 -13.80
CA ALA A 75 5.69 -11.95 -13.84
C ALA A 75 5.75 -10.50 -13.32
N MET A 76 4.79 -9.66 -13.71
CA MET A 76 4.65 -8.30 -13.19
C MET A 76 4.37 -8.25 -11.69
N LEU A 77 3.50 -9.13 -11.17
CA LEU A 77 3.21 -9.21 -9.74
C LEU A 77 4.41 -9.73 -8.94
N ALA A 78 5.12 -10.74 -9.45
CA ALA A 78 6.36 -11.23 -8.86
C ALA A 78 7.43 -10.14 -8.81
N PHE A 79 7.57 -9.36 -9.89
CA PHE A 79 8.47 -8.20 -9.92
C PHE A 79 8.09 -7.14 -8.87
N ALA A 80 6.81 -6.82 -8.74
CA ALA A 80 6.32 -5.91 -7.70
C ALA A 80 6.63 -6.46 -6.30
N GLY A 81 6.45 -7.76 -6.07
CA GLY A 81 6.79 -8.42 -4.80
C GLY A 81 8.28 -8.32 -4.46
N VAL A 82 9.17 -8.55 -5.42
CA VAL A 82 10.62 -8.35 -5.24
C VAL A 82 10.93 -6.89 -4.90
N ALA A 83 10.28 -5.93 -5.57
CA ALA A 83 10.48 -4.51 -5.31
C ALA A 83 10.00 -4.10 -3.91
N LEU A 84 8.85 -4.61 -3.46
CA LEU A 84 8.35 -4.40 -2.11
C LEU A 84 9.29 -5.00 -1.05
N ARG A 85 9.71 -6.24 -1.25
CA ARG A 85 10.62 -6.94 -0.32
C ARG A 85 11.95 -6.22 -0.17
N ARG A 86 12.48 -5.62 -1.24
CA ARG A 86 13.72 -4.80 -1.20
C ARG A 86 13.59 -3.52 -0.37
N ARG A 87 12.37 -3.08 -0.06
CA ARG A 87 12.11 -1.92 0.81
C ARG A 87 12.09 -2.30 2.28
N ALA A 88 11.83 -3.55 2.62
CA ALA A 88 12.00 -4.00 3.99
C ALA A 88 13.51 -4.02 4.36
N PRO A 89 13.89 -3.60 5.58
CA PRO A 89 15.26 -3.75 6.06
C PRO A 89 15.74 -5.20 5.95
N LEU A 90 17.02 -5.40 5.60
CA LEU A 90 17.59 -6.74 5.34
C LEU A 90 17.38 -7.73 6.50
N PHE A 91 17.48 -7.22 7.74
CA PHE A 91 17.36 -8.01 8.98
C PHE A 91 15.93 -8.08 9.52
N ALA A 92 14.94 -7.46 8.87
CA ALA A 92 13.54 -7.54 9.26
C ALA A 92 12.87 -8.79 8.65
N ALA A 93 13.32 -9.98 9.06
CA ALA A 93 12.82 -11.25 8.52
C ALA A 93 11.28 -11.41 8.61
N PRO A 94 10.61 -11.05 9.73
CA PRO A 94 9.15 -11.11 9.81
C PRO A 94 8.46 -10.23 8.75
N LEU A 95 8.92 -8.98 8.58
CA LEU A 95 8.38 -8.06 7.58
C LEU A 95 8.59 -8.57 6.15
N ARG A 96 9.75 -9.16 5.85
CA ARG A 96 10.00 -9.74 4.53
C ARG A 96 9.07 -10.93 4.25
N ALA A 97 8.87 -11.79 5.23
CA ALA A 97 7.91 -12.90 5.13
C ALA A 97 6.47 -12.40 4.98
N PHE A 98 6.07 -11.37 5.74
CA PHE A 98 4.77 -10.72 5.58
C PHE A 98 4.53 -10.20 4.15
N LEU A 99 5.53 -9.55 3.55
CA LEU A 99 5.40 -9.03 2.19
C LEU A 99 5.32 -10.15 1.14
N ASP A 100 6.07 -11.23 1.33
CA ASP A 100 5.99 -12.42 0.47
C ASP A 100 4.59 -13.07 0.59
N ASP A 101 4.08 -13.24 1.82
CA ASP A 101 2.72 -13.76 2.10
C ASP A 101 1.63 -12.83 1.54
N TYR A 102 1.82 -11.52 1.61
CA TYR A 102 0.87 -10.54 1.06
C TYR A 102 0.71 -10.66 -0.45
N VAL A 103 1.82 -10.78 -1.18
CA VAL A 103 1.77 -10.96 -2.64
C VAL A 103 1.10 -12.30 -2.99
N GLY A 104 1.40 -13.35 -2.23
CA GLY A 104 0.73 -14.64 -2.35
C GLY A 104 -0.79 -14.56 -2.11
N PHE A 105 -1.20 -13.86 -1.05
CA PHE A 105 -2.61 -13.60 -0.72
C PHE A 105 -3.33 -12.89 -1.87
N VAL A 106 -2.75 -11.81 -2.41
CA VAL A 106 -3.33 -11.07 -3.54
C VAL A 106 -3.52 -11.98 -4.75
N ALA A 107 -2.51 -12.78 -5.10
CA ALA A 107 -2.60 -13.72 -6.20
C ALA A 107 -3.70 -14.77 -5.98
N ALA A 108 -3.77 -15.35 -4.77
CA ALA A 108 -4.78 -16.34 -4.40
C ALA A 108 -6.20 -15.76 -4.48
N ARG A 109 -6.45 -14.56 -3.93
CA ARG A 109 -7.75 -13.89 -4.00
C ARG A 109 -8.22 -13.62 -5.43
N VAL A 110 -7.30 -13.25 -6.32
CA VAL A 110 -7.63 -13.03 -7.74
C VAL A 110 -7.98 -14.34 -8.45
N GLU A 111 -7.29 -15.44 -8.14
CA GLU A 111 -7.62 -16.76 -8.71
C GLU A 111 -8.94 -17.29 -8.12
N ASP A 112 -9.18 -17.12 -6.82
CA ASP A 112 -10.46 -17.47 -6.17
C ASP A 112 -11.64 -16.69 -6.78
N ALA A 113 -11.42 -15.43 -7.16
CA ALA A 113 -12.42 -14.55 -7.78
C ALA A 113 -12.44 -14.60 -9.32
N ARG A 114 -11.72 -15.55 -9.96
CA ARG A 114 -11.53 -15.60 -11.42
C ARG A 114 -12.83 -15.40 -12.20
N THR A 115 -13.87 -16.18 -11.90
CA THR A 115 -15.14 -16.14 -12.62
C THR A 115 -15.77 -14.74 -12.55
N VAL A 116 -15.87 -14.16 -11.36
CA VAL A 116 -16.46 -12.84 -11.14
C VAL A 116 -15.65 -11.74 -11.86
N LEU A 117 -14.33 -11.81 -11.80
CA LEU A 117 -13.45 -10.81 -12.41
C LEU A 117 -13.45 -10.90 -13.95
N SER A 118 -13.51 -12.11 -14.50
CA SER A 118 -13.67 -12.36 -15.94
C SER A 118 -15.04 -11.87 -16.44
N GLU A 119 -16.12 -12.11 -15.70
CA GLU A 119 -17.45 -11.60 -16.04
C GLU A 119 -17.51 -10.07 -16.05
N ARG A 120 -16.85 -9.41 -15.09
CA ARG A 120 -16.73 -7.94 -15.07
C ARG A 120 -16.01 -7.40 -16.32
N LEU A 121 -14.96 -8.08 -16.76
CA LEU A 121 -14.26 -7.71 -18.00
C LEU A 121 -15.16 -7.88 -19.23
N ALA A 122 -15.91 -9.00 -19.31
CA ALA A 122 -16.88 -9.24 -20.37
C ALA A 122 -17.96 -8.13 -20.43
N GLN A 123 -18.50 -7.74 -19.27
CA GLN A 123 -19.49 -6.67 -19.15
C GLN A 123 -18.94 -5.31 -19.58
N ALA A 124 -17.63 -5.09 -19.39
CA ALA A 124 -16.95 -3.90 -19.89
C ALA A 124 -16.53 -3.98 -21.36
N GLY A 125 -16.90 -5.05 -22.08
CA GLY A 125 -16.66 -5.22 -23.51
C GLY A 125 -15.31 -5.87 -23.87
N PHE A 126 -14.59 -6.43 -22.90
CA PHE A 126 -13.32 -7.11 -23.13
C PHE A 126 -13.50 -8.63 -23.27
N ASP A 127 -12.69 -9.24 -24.13
CA ASP A 127 -12.63 -10.71 -24.26
C ASP A 127 -11.99 -11.32 -23.00
N PRO A 128 -12.72 -12.15 -22.22
CA PRO A 128 -12.18 -12.77 -21.00
C PRO A 128 -11.02 -13.74 -21.26
N GLU A 129 -10.93 -14.29 -22.48
CA GLU A 129 -9.85 -15.17 -22.94
C GLU A 129 -8.78 -14.40 -23.73
N GLY A 130 -8.98 -13.10 -23.92
CA GLY A 130 -8.06 -12.20 -24.60
C GLY A 130 -6.79 -11.92 -23.81
N ALA A 131 -5.78 -11.40 -24.51
CA ALA A 131 -4.47 -11.14 -23.92
C ALA A 131 -4.49 -9.98 -22.92
N LEU A 132 -5.21 -8.89 -23.18
CA LEU A 132 -5.28 -7.71 -22.32
C LEU A 132 -6.58 -6.92 -22.53
N PRO A 133 -7.19 -6.37 -21.46
CA PRO A 133 -6.90 -6.63 -20.04
C PRO A 133 -7.30 -8.06 -19.64
N HIS A 134 -6.51 -8.69 -18.77
CA HIS A 134 -6.75 -10.04 -18.27
C HIS A 134 -7.18 -10.02 -16.80
N TYR A 135 -7.97 -11.00 -16.33
CA TYR A 135 -8.48 -10.97 -14.94
C TYR A 135 -7.37 -10.94 -13.87
N ARG A 136 -6.17 -11.42 -14.20
CA ARG A 136 -5.03 -11.34 -13.28
C ARG A 136 -4.51 -9.92 -13.06
N ASP A 137 -4.81 -8.98 -13.95
CA ASP A 137 -4.42 -7.58 -13.81
C ASP A 137 -5.16 -6.90 -12.63
N TRP A 138 -6.27 -7.49 -12.16
CA TRP A 138 -6.95 -7.01 -10.96
C TRP A 138 -6.04 -7.04 -9.73
N ALA A 139 -5.03 -7.92 -9.68
CA ALA A 139 -4.03 -7.98 -8.60
C ALA A 139 -3.38 -6.62 -8.31
N PHE A 140 -3.17 -5.77 -9.32
CA PHE A 140 -2.55 -4.46 -9.12
C PHE A 140 -3.49 -3.40 -8.55
N SER A 141 -4.78 -3.73 -8.43
CA SER A 141 -5.73 -2.96 -7.64
C SER A 141 -5.56 -3.21 -6.14
N ALA A 142 -4.81 -4.23 -5.71
CA ALA A 142 -4.53 -4.45 -4.31
C ALA A 142 -3.86 -3.22 -3.68
N LEU A 143 -4.12 -3.00 -2.39
CA LEU A 143 -3.54 -1.89 -1.65
C LEU A 143 -2.01 -1.95 -1.70
N LEU A 144 -1.35 -0.79 -1.68
CA LEU A 144 0.10 -0.73 -1.64
C LEU A 144 0.57 -0.85 -0.19
N PRO A 145 1.26 -1.94 0.20
CA PRO A 145 1.94 -1.97 1.49
C PRO A 145 3.09 -0.96 1.48
N LEU A 146 3.14 -0.13 2.52
CA LEU A 146 4.26 0.76 2.83
C LEU A 146 5.10 0.11 3.94
N PRO A 147 6.14 -0.68 3.61
CA PRO A 147 6.89 -1.45 4.59
C PRO A 147 7.83 -0.58 5.44
N ALA A 148 8.08 -0.99 6.68
CA ALA A 148 8.89 -0.27 7.66
C ALA A 148 8.46 1.21 7.78
N ALA A 149 7.15 1.43 7.83
CA ALA A 149 6.57 2.76 7.79
C ALA A 149 6.78 3.52 9.10
N HIS A 150 7.05 4.81 8.97
CA HIS A 150 6.97 5.80 10.04
C HIS A 150 5.81 6.74 9.71
N VAL A 151 4.72 6.59 10.44
CA VAL A 151 3.51 7.39 10.25
C VAL A 151 3.68 8.70 11.00
N GLY A 152 3.81 9.78 10.25
CA GLY A 152 3.88 11.15 10.72
C GLY A 152 2.52 11.83 10.68
N TRP A 153 2.11 12.48 11.78
CA TRP A 153 0.96 13.38 11.78
C TRP A 153 1.27 14.66 12.56
N ARG A 154 0.52 15.71 12.28
CA ARG A 154 0.60 16.99 13.00
C ARG A 154 -0.64 17.14 13.86
N GLU A 155 -0.45 17.54 15.11
CA GLU A 155 -1.57 17.88 16.01
C GLU A 155 -2.17 19.25 15.65
N GLU A 156 -1.33 20.14 15.11
CA GLU A 156 -1.70 21.48 14.68
C GLU A 156 -1.10 21.77 13.29
N ALA A 157 -1.82 22.53 12.47
CA ALA A 157 -1.36 22.92 11.14
C ALA A 157 -0.01 23.66 11.23
N GLY A 158 0.97 23.25 10.43
CA GLY A 158 2.31 23.83 10.50
C GLY A 158 3.22 23.32 11.62
N GLY A 159 2.71 22.50 12.56
CA GLY A 159 3.48 21.92 13.67
C GLY A 159 4.45 20.80 13.25
N PRO A 160 5.34 20.35 14.15
CA PRO A 160 6.23 19.24 13.88
C PRO A 160 5.46 17.93 13.75
N HIS A 161 5.96 17.02 12.92
CA HIS A 161 5.40 15.67 12.84
C HIS A 161 5.81 14.86 14.08
N GLY A 162 4.82 14.31 14.78
CA GLY A 162 5.03 13.14 15.64
C GLY A 162 5.09 11.90 14.74
N PHE A 163 6.09 11.03 14.95
CA PHE A 163 6.24 9.79 14.17
C PHE A 163 6.05 8.55 15.02
N VAL A 164 5.33 7.58 14.48
CA VAL A 164 5.22 6.21 15.01
C VAL A 164 5.73 5.23 13.98
N ARG A 165 6.72 4.42 14.38
CA ARG A 165 7.22 3.32 13.57
C ARG A 165 6.27 2.13 13.66
N CYS A 166 5.97 1.52 12.52
CA CYS A 166 5.17 0.32 12.35
C CYS A 166 5.79 -0.59 11.28
N ASP A 167 5.32 -1.83 11.18
CA ASP A 167 5.90 -2.82 10.26
C ASP A 167 5.40 -2.59 8.83
N ALA A 168 4.11 -2.29 8.66
CA ALA A 168 3.56 -1.85 7.39
C ALA A 168 2.39 -0.88 7.60
N ALA A 169 2.11 -0.06 6.58
CA ALA A 169 0.93 0.78 6.54
C ALA A 169 0.23 0.68 5.18
N PHE A 170 -1.10 0.87 5.16
CA PHE A 170 -1.91 0.89 3.95
C PHE A 170 -2.88 2.06 3.99
N TRP A 171 -2.97 2.82 2.91
CA TRP A 171 -4.00 3.85 2.76
C TRP A 171 -5.16 3.33 1.92
N THR A 172 -6.34 3.22 2.52
CA THR A 172 -7.55 2.66 1.88
C THR A 172 -8.35 3.70 1.09
N GLY A 173 -7.97 4.97 1.19
CA GLY A 173 -8.74 6.11 0.68
C GLY A 173 -9.64 6.76 1.74
N CYS A 174 -10.00 5.99 2.77
CA CYS A 174 -10.82 6.46 3.88
C CYS A 174 -10.07 6.43 5.21
N GLU A 175 -9.24 5.40 5.42
CA GLU A 175 -8.49 5.20 6.64
C GLU A 175 -7.06 4.70 6.35
N LEU A 176 -6.21 4.89 7.36
CA LEU A 176 -4.86 4.36 7.42
C LEU A 176 -4.87 3.08 8.27
N LEU A 177 -4.61 1.95 7.62
CA LEU A 177 -4.35 0.69 8.31
C LEU A 177 -2.89 0.67 8.73
N VAL A 178 -2.64 0.45 10.02
CA VAL A 178 -1.29 0.36 10.60
C VAL A 178 -1.08 -1.04 11.13
N VAL A 179 -0.12 -1.76 10.56
CA VAL A 179 0.15 -3.15 10.89
C VAL A 179 1.37 -3.26 11.82
N PHE A 180 1.17 -3.97 12.92
CA PHE A 180 2.25 -4.46 13.78
C PHE A 180 2.31 -5.98 13.67
N LEU A 181 3.49 -6.51 13.32
CA LEU A 181 3.74 -7.94 13.26
C LEU A 181 4.11 -8.45 14.65
N GLU A 182 3.34 -9.39 15.17
CA GLU A 182 3.55 -9.96 16.49
C GLU A 182 4.65 -11.03 16.48
N GLY A 183 5.25 -11.30 17.64
CA GLY A 183 6.39 -12.22 17.77
C GLY A 183 7.77 -11.58 17.69
N GLY A 184 7.84 -10.24 17.66
CA GLY A 184 9.07 -9.45 17.79
C GLY A 184 9.38 -9.02 19.23
N SER A 185 10.35 -8.11 19.38
CA SER A 185 10.69 -7.50 20.66
C SER A 185 9.53 -6.66 21.21
N MET A 186 9.29 -6.75 22.51
CA MET A 186 8.26 -5.96 23.21
C MET A 186 8.50 -4.46 23.00
N PRO A 187 7.45 -3.67 22.67
CA PRO A 187 7.61 -2.24 22.51
C PRO A 187 7.99 -1.59 23.82
N THR A 188 8.96 -0.67 23.76
CA THR A 188 9.34 0.19 24.88
C THR A 188 8.14 1.01 25.37
N PRO A 189 8.14 1.51 26.62
CA PRO A 189 7.05 2.36 27.12
C PRO A 189 6.80 3.60 26.25
N ARG A 190 7.86 4.17 25.65
CA ARG A 190 7.76 5.30 24.73
C ARG A 190 7.04 4.91 23.44
N GLU A 191 7.41 3.78 22.84
CA GLU A 191 6.75 3.28 21.62
C GLU A 191 5.30 2.94 21.88
N ARG A 192 4.99 2.31 23.02
CA ARG A 192 3.62 2.00 23.43
C ARG A 192 2.75 3.25 23.51
N ARG A 193 3.20 4.28 24.23
CA ARG A 193 2.49 5.57 24.33
C ARG A 193 2.29 6.22 22.96
N ALA A 194 3.28 6.12 22.08
CA ALA A 194 3.18 6.69 20.74
C ALA A 194 2.14 5.92 19.89
N ARG A 195 2.10 4.58 19.98
CA ARG A 195 1.06 3.75 19.35
C ARG A 195 -0.33 4.04 19.90
N GLU A 196 -0.46 4.20 21.22
CA GLU A 196 -1.72 4.58 21.87
C GLU A 196 -2.23 5.93 21.36
N ARG A 197 -1.34 6.93 21.23
CA ARG A 197 -1.72 8.23 20.64
C ARG A 197 -2.17 8.10 19.19
N LEU A 198 -1.47 7.30 18.38
CA LEU A 198 -1.86 7.04 17.00
C LEU A 198 -3.24 6.36 16.91
N ALA A 199 -3.54 5.42 17.83
CA ALA A 199 -4.81 4.71 17.90
C ALA A 199 -6.02 5.62 18.23
N LEU A 200 -5.77 6.78 18.83
CA LEU A 200 -6.83 7.75 19.13
C LEU A 200 -7.26 8.56 17.91
N LEU A 201 -6.52 8.48 16.80
CA LEU A 201 -6.89 9.18 15.57
C LEU A 201 -8.02 8.44 14.86
N PRO A 202 -9.13 9.14 14.50
CA PRO A 202 -10.34 8.49 13.99
C PRO A 202 -10.15 7.82 12.62
N GLN A 203 -9.10 8.22 11.88
CA GLN A 203 -8.77 7.67 10.55
C GLN A 203 -7.70 6.58 10.63
N VAL A 204 -7.31 6.13 11.82
CA VAL A 204 -6.30 5.08 11.97
C VAL A 204 -6.94 3.84 12.55
N ARG A 205 -6.71 2.72 11.88
CA ARG A 205 -7.03 1.39 12.40
C ARG A 205 -5.76 0.60 12.60
N ILE A 206 -5.52 0.18 13.84
CA ILE A 206 -4.39 -0.66 14.19
C ILE A 206 -4.76 -2.13 13.98
N LEU A 207 -3.92 -2.85 13.25
CA LEU A 207 -4.03 -4.27 12.98
C LEU A 207 -2.82 -4.99 13.56
N HIS A 208 -3.08 -5.98 14.39
CA HIS A 208 -2.07 -6.87 14.94
C HIS A 208 -2.10 -8.16 14.12
N ALA A 209 -1.00 -8.45 13.43
CA ALA A 209 -0.88 -9.65 12.62
C ALA A 209 -0.03 -10.67 13.38
N GLU A 210 -0.65 -11.78 13.76
CA GLU A 210 0.00 -12.91 14.39
C GLU A 210 0.27 -13.99 13.34
N ARG A 211 1.42 -14.67 13.45
CA ARG A 211 1.72 -15.82 12.61
C ARG A 211 1.34 -17.10 13.34
N GLU A 212 0.17 -17.65 13.04
CA GLU A 212 -0.24 -18.96 13.54
C GLU A 212 0.47 -20.10 12.77
N PRO A 213 0.84 -21.21 13.44
CA PRO A 213 1.37 -22.39 12.74
C PRO A 213 0.40 -22.91 11.67
N GLY A 214 0.87 -22.98 10.42
CA GLY A 214 0.06 -23.43 9.28
C GLY A 214 -0.78 -22.34 8.60
N ARG A 215 -0.71 -21.09 9.09
CA ARG A 215 -1.36 -19.91 8.52
C ARG A 215 -0.35 -18.84 8.13
N GLY A 216 -0.74 -18.01 7.17
CA GLY A 216 0.07 -16.88 6.70
C GLY A 216 -0.12 -15.65 7.59
N TRP A 217 0.68 -14.61 7.38
CA TRP A 217 0.48 -13.34 8.10
C TRP A 217 -0.78 -12.57 7.67
N THR A 218 -1.33 -12.90 6.51
CA THR A 218 -2.46 -12.23 5.87
C THR A 218 -3.80 -12.91 6.13
N ASP A 219 -3.93 -13.57 7.27
CA ASP A 219 -5.17 -14.22 7.72
C ASP A 219 -5.98 -13.33 8.69
N GLY A 220 -7.20 -13.77 9.03
CA GLY A 220 -8.03 -13.15 10.06
C GLY A 220 -8.45 -11.71 9.77
N ALA A 221 -8.26 -10.81 10.76
CA ALA A 221 -8.68 -9.41 10.67
C ALA A 221 -7.93 -8.64 9.57
N LEU A 222 -6.68 -9.01 9.28
CA LEU A 222 -5.91 -8.40 8.21
C LEU A 222 -6.41 -8.85 6.84
N ALA A 223 -6.73 -10.13 6.66
CA ALA A 223 -7.37 -10.63 5.45
C ALA A 223 -8.64 -9.84 5.15
N ALA A 224 -9.54 -9.73 6.13
CA ALA A 224 -10.82 -9.04 5.96
C ALA A 224 -10.67 -7.54 5.62
N ALA A 225 -9.61 -6.89 6.10
CA ALA A 225 -9.34 -5.48 5.79
C ALA A 225 -8.69 -5.27 4.41
N LEU A 226 -8.08 -6.32 3.85
CA LEU A 226 -7.39 -6.28 2.56
C LEU A 226 -8.17 -6.95 1.43
N ASP A 227 -9.22 -7.70 1.77
CA ASP A 227 -10.04 -8.44 0.80
C ASP A 227 -10.90 -7.50 -0.05
N GLY A 228 -11.39 -8.02 -1.18
CA GLY A 228 -12.27 -7.26 -2.07
C GLY A 228 -11.62 -6.00 -2.63
N PHE A 229 -10.28 -5.92 -2.68
CA PHE A 229 -9.58 -4.70 -3.07
C PHE A 229 -9.92 -4.20 -4.48
N TRP A 230 -10.49 -5.04 -5.35
CA TRP A 230 -11.01 -4.63 -6.66
C TRP A 230 -12.36 -3.90 -6.61
N GLU A 231 -13.01 -3.82 -5.46
CA GLU A 231 -14.26 -3.09 -5.29
C GLU A 231 -14.07 -1.58 -5.53
N GLY A 232 -15.01 -0.99 -6.26
CA GLY A 232 -14.94 0.40 -6.71
C GLY A 232 -13.96 0.66 -7.87
N CYS A 233 -13.23 -0.35 -8.35
CA CYS A 233 -12.45 -0.23 -9.59
C CYS A 233 -13.31 -0.66 -10.79
N GLU A 234 -13.41 0.19 -11.81
CA GLU A 234 -14.14 -0.10 -13.05
C GLU A 234 -13.41 -1.12 -13.91
N LEU A 235 -12.09 -0.98 -14.02
CA LEU A 235 -11.21 -1.85 -14.81
C LEU A 235 -9.91 -2.14 -14.06
N PRO A 236 -9.27 -3.29 -14.32
CA PRO A 236 -7.93 -3.52 -13.84
C PRO A 236 -6.94 -2.66 -14.62
N PHE A 237 -5.90 -2.22 -13.94
CA PHE A 237 -4.74 -1.61 -14.59
C PHE A 237 -3.52 -2.42 -14.21
N GLY A 238 -2.62 -2.63 -15.17
CA GLY A 238 -1.30 -3.20 -14.88
C GLY A 238 -0.48 -2.33 -13.89
N LEU A 239 0.69 -2.82 -13.52
CA LEU A 239 1.61 -2.14 -12.59
C LEU A 239 1.96 -0.70 -13.00
N ILE A 240 1.89 -0.39 -14.30
CA ILE A 240 2.11 0.95 -14.84
C ILE A 240 0.82 1.41 -15.51
N ARG A 241 0.33 2.57 -15.08
CA ARG A 241 -0.69 3.31 -15.81
C ARG A 241 -0.03 4.19 -16.87
N PRO A 242 -0.28 3.96 -18.17
CA PRO A 242 0.07 4.92 -19.22
C PRO A 242 -0.42 6.32 -18.86
N ALA A 243 0.39 7.36 -19.13
CA ALA A 243 0.02 8.74 -18.82
C ALA A 243 -1.31 9.15 -19.49
N ALA A 244 -1.58 8.62 -20.68
CA ALA A 244 -2.82 8.86 -21.45
C ALA A 244 -4.09 8.31 -20.77
N LEU A 245 -3.97 7.36 -19.83
CA LEU A 245 -5.10 6.75 -19.11
C LEU A 245 -5.35 7.40 -17.74
N ARG A 246 -4.64 8.49 -17.41
CA ARG A 246 -4.80 9.19 -16.12
C ARG A 246 -6.06 10.06 -16.05
N ASP A 247 -6.63 10.42 -17.20
CA ASP A 247 -7.74 11.36 -17.32
C ASP A 247 -9.10 10.70 -17.67
N GLY A 248 -9.22 9.37 -17.51
CA GLY A 248 -10.48 8.65 -17.72
C GLY A 248 -10.93 8.53 -19.20
N HIS A 249 -10.13 8.97 -20.16
CA HIS A 249 -10.41 8.80 -21.58
C HIS A 249 -9.89 7.46 -22.09
N TRP A 250 -10.80 6.49 -22.23
CA TRP A 250 -10.55 5.29 -23.01
C TRP A 250 -10.78 5.58 -24.49
N PRO A 251 -9.89 5.14 -25.40
CA PRO A 251 -10.28 4.98 -26.79
C PRO A 251 -11.35 3.88 -26.83
N ARG A 252 -12.56 4.25 -27.25
CA ARG A 252 -13.63 3.32 -27.56
C ARG A 252 -13.30 2.52 -28.81
#